data_AF-A0A8B8PKL5-F1
#
_entry.id   AF-A0A8B8PKL5-F1
#
_cell.length_a   1.000
_cell.length_b   1.000
_cell.length_c   1.000
_cell.angle_alpha   90.00
_cell.angle_beta   90.00
_cell.angle_gamma   90.00
#
_symmetry.space_group_name_H-M   'P 1'
#
loop_
_entity.id
_entity.type
_entity.pdbx_description
1 polymer ?
#
loop_
_entity_poly.entity_id
_entity_poly.type
_entity_poly.pdbx_seq_one_letter_code
_entity_poly.pdbx_strand_id
1 'polypeptide(L)'
;MAATAAEIIRGPQESQSMLSEQNGINTKTSQLQANQIDPLKVALGPSQIFIRDSIGKQYFPQPSGPEDIKCSATHTLERDMPQFDYSPLIKKLRQSVLEDHSQNPGIYSQKDIEKLTIDDWTVARYLLRHKLDFDLAFDMIRKSMRFRNESLCLTMRREDFPKEFFLLGGLFGYEQDRKGNKMLYLRVKIHRKVPEISAVLQAFIFYQLQSLDAEADGKGISIVFDCTGGGIANADMDMLLFVFHTLNNYFPKGLSYILVHELPWILKPFWYIAKNWIPEDKRELIKFSDSRTIYEYVDREKLPDFMGGTCERNYRAPPENCTTLEQASKLWGIGMGTVRKVLTKFAEYLPEESLGVLDTYDADDSNDEQCPSINSSSNSDVAIDNDTNKSSNNNETMSHDSDQENKF
;
A
#
# COMPACT_ATOMS: atom_id res chain seq x y z
N MET A 1 -17.91 -50.35 -36.99
CA MET A 1 -16.99 -50.82 -38.04
C MET A 1 -17.41 -50.19 -39.36
N ALA A 2 -16.54 -49.31 -39.90
CA ALA A 2 -16.43 -48.84 -41.29
C ALA A 2 -17.63 -48.13 -41.95
N ALA A 3 -17.49 -47.10 -42.79
CA ALA A 3 -16.41 -46.18 -43.13
C ALA A 3 -17.05 -45.05 -43.97
N THR A 4 -16.46 -43.85 -43.88
CA THR A 4 -16.93 -42.57 -44.44
C THR A 4 -16.54 -42.41 -45.92
N ALA A 5 -17.47 -41.86 -46.71
CA ALA A 5 -17.29 -41.24 -48.03
C ALA A 5 -17.92 -39.82 -47.94
N ALA A 6 -17.63 -38.78 -48.71
CA ALA A 6 -16.93 -38.61 -49.97
C ALA A 6 -16.46 -37.15 -50.08
N GLU A 7 -15.53 -36.94 -50.99
CA GLU A 7 -14.94 -35.68 -51.42
C GLU A 7 -15.67 -35.17 -52.71
N ILE A 8 -15.40 -33.92 -53.11
CA ILE A 8 -15.34 -33.40 -54.52
C ILE A 8 -16.44 -32.45 -55.10
N ILE A 9 -16.03 -31.17 -55.22
CA ILE A 9 -15.93 -30.26 -56.40
C ILE A 9 -17.18 -29.80 -57.19
N ARG A 10 -17.30 -28.46 -57.36
CA ARG A 10 -17.38 -27.65 -58.63
C ARG A 10 -17.71 -26.20 -58.22
N GLY A 11 -17.01 -25.14 -58.62
CA GLY A 11 -16.53 -24.74 -59.95
C GLY A 11 -16.99 -23.28 -60.22
N PRO A 12 -16.44 -22.56 -61.22
CA PRO A 12 -15.57 -21.41 -60.90
C PRO A 12 -15.78 -20.12 -61.75
N GLN A 13 -15.00 -19.07 -61.40
CA GLN A 13 -14.36 -17.99 -62.21
C GLN A 13 -15.28 -17.03 -63.02
N GLU A 14 -14.98 -15.74 -63.23
CA GLU A 14 -13.81 -15.05 -63.81
C GLU A 14 -14.08 -13.51 -63.66
N SER A 15 -13.17 -12.55 -63.54
CA SER A 15 -12.01 -12.20 -64.38
C SER A 15 -11.25 -11.01 -63.73
N GLN A 16 -9.93 -11.11 -63.51
CA GLN A 16 -8.80 -10.43 -64.20
C GLN A 16 -8.74 -8.90 -64.03
N SER A 17 -7.66 -8.28 -63.52
CA SER A 17 -6.27 -8.18 -64.05
C SER A 17 -5.47 -7.21 -63.13
N MET A 18 -4.15 -7.04 -63.09
CA MET A 18 -2.91 -7.82 -63.23
C MET A 18 -1.74 -6.83 -62.95
N LEU A 19 -0.56 -7.35 -62.55
CA LEU A 19 0.78 -6.71 -62.43
C LEU A 19 1.07 -5.94 -61.11
N SER A 20 2.21 -6.09 -60.42
CA SER A 20 3.49 -6.78 -60.71
C SER A 20 4.32 -6.95 -59.43
N GLU A 21 5.21 -7.94 -59.45
CA GLU A 21 6.21 -8.34 -58.44
C GLU A 21 7.17 -7.22 -58.00
N GLN A 22 7.63 -7.26 -56.74
CA GLN A 22 9.06 -7.29 -56.40
C GLN A 22 9.34 -7.63 -54.92
N ASN A 23 10.44 -8.36 -54.74
CA ASN A 23 10.94 -8.99 -53.53
C ASN A 23 11.21 -8.05 -52.35
N GLY A 24 10.98 -8.54 -51.12
CA GLY A 24 11.46 -7.92 -49.89
C GLY A 24 11.06 -8.72 -48.65
N ILE A 25 11.96 -9.57 -48.18
CA ILE A 25 11.90 -10.31 -46.91
C ILE A 25 11.53 -9.33 -45.78
N ASN A 26 10.44 -9.59 -45.07
CA ASN A 26 10.09 -8.85 -43.86
C ASN A 26 9.72 -9.82 -42.75
N THR A 27 10.73 -10.25 -42.00
CA THR A 27 10.59 -10.78 -40.64
C THR A 27 10.03 -9.67 -39.75
N LYS A 28 8.70 -9.58 -39.64
CA LYS A 28 8.06 -8.80 -38.58
C LYS A 28 8.01 -9.65 -37.31
N THR A 29 9.05 -9.48 -36.52
CA THR A 29 9.04 -9.64 -35.06
C THR A 29 7.81 -8.94 -34.51
N SER A 30 6.99 -9.68 -33.78
CA SER A 30 5.79 -9.22 -33.10
C SER A 30 6.16 -8.23 -31.99
N GLN A 31 6.42 -6.98 -32.37
CA GLN A 31 6.37 -5.85 -31.44
C GLN A 31 4.90 -5.60 -31.10
N LEU A 32 4.41 -6.27 -30.05
CA LEU A 32 3.30 -5.76 -29.28
C LEU A 32 3.74 -4.41 -28.72
N GLN A 33 3.13 -3.34 -29.25
CA GLN A 33 3.25 -2.00 -28.73
C GLN A 33 2.84 -2.03 -27.25
N ALA A 34 3.83 -1.89 -26.37
CA ALA A 34 3.61 -1.57 -24.97
C ALA A 34 2.97 -0.18 -24.95
N ASN A 35 1.64 -0.13 -24.81
CA ASN A 35 0.96 1.10 -24.42
C ASN A 35 1.65 1.61 -23.15
N GLN A 36 2.19 2.83 -23.20
CA GLN A 36 2.70 3.56 -22.05
C GLN A 36 1.53 3.78 -21.08
N ILE A 37 1.37 2.84 -20.15
CA ILE A 37 0.49 2.99 -19.00
C ILE A 37 1.22 3.92 -18.04
N ASP A 38 0.70 5.13 -17.86
CA ASP A 38 1.13 6.08 -16.85
C ASP A 38 0.97 5.43 -15.45
N PRO A 39 2.06 5.07 -14.77
CA PRO A 39 2.00 4.37 -13.49
C PRO A 39 1.46 5.26 -12.36
N LEU A 40 1.30 6.57 -12.56
CA LEU A 40 0.58 7.40 -11.58
C LEU A 40 -0.90 7.53 -11.93
N LYS A 41 -1.33 7.54 -13.20
CA LYS A 41 -2.78 7.52 -13.51
C LYS A 41 -3.50 6.24 -13.07
N VAL A 42 -2.79 5.11 -13.00
CA VAL A 42 -3.34 3.86 -12.44
C VAL A 42 -3.17 3.81 -10.90
N ALA A 43 -2.29 4.63 -10.32
CA ALA A 43 -2.11 4.76 -8.86
C ALA A 43 -3.06 5.80 -8.25
N LEU A 44 -3.44 6.76 -9.08
CA LEU A 44 -4.25 7.94 -8.79
C LEU A 44 -5.63 7.85 -9.48
N GLY A 45 -6.09 6.63 -9.81
CA GLY A 45 -7.53 6.38 -9.90
C GLY A 45 -8.17 6.86 -8.61
N PRO A 46 -9.31 7.58 -8.68
CA PRO A 46 -9.64 8.64 -7.76
C PRO A 46 -9.50 8.18 -6.32
N SER A 47 -8.95 9.06 -5.49
CA SER A 47 -8.92 9.04 -4.03
C SER A 47 -10.32 8.92 -3.39
N GLN A 48 -11.15 8.00 -3.86
CA GLN A 48 -12.57 7.78 -3.54
C GLN A 48 -12.86 6.38 -2.99
N ILE A 49 -11.87 5.48 -2.86
CA ILE A 49 -12.04 4.30 -1.97
C ILE A 49 -11.85 4.70 -0.49
N PHE A 50 -11.51 5.96 -0.22
CA PHE A 50 -11.40 6.50 1.13
C PHE A 50 -12.63 7.33 1.47
N ILE A 51 -13.41 6.81 2.43
CA ILE A 51 -14.58 7.42 3.10
C ILE A 51 -15.89 7.42 2.28
N ARG A 52 -16.59 6.27 2.27
CA ARG A 52 -18.05 6.18 2.40
C ARG A 52 -18.48 4.71 2.61
N ASP A 53 -18.34 4.23 3.84
CA ASP A 53 -19.32 3.28 4.39
C ASP A 53 -20.03 4.01 5.54
N SER A 54 -20.91 4.94 5.15
CA SER A 54 -21.92 5.48 6.05
C SER A 54 -22.85 4.34 6.44
N ILE A 55 -22.75 3.93 7.71
CA ILE A 55 -23.80 3.41 8.57
C ILE A 55 -25.16 3.20 7.88
N GLY A 56 -25.60 1.94 7.79
CA GLY A 56 -26.99 1.63 7.47
C GLY A 56 -27.22 0.28 6.80
N LYS A 57 -26.86 -0.84 7.43
CA LYS A 57 -27.49 -2.12 7.10
C LYS A 57 -28.03 -2.78 8.36
N GLN A 58 -29.36 -2.77 8.48
CA GLN A 58 -30.12 -3.63 9.38
C GLN A 58 -29.77 -5.09 9.07
N TYR A 59 -29.43 -5.84 10.12
CA TYR A 59 -29.32 -7.29 10.06
C TYR A 59 -30.72 -7.88 9.87
N PHE A 60 -30.95 -8.56 8.76
CA PHE A 60 -32.10 -9.46 8.62
C PHE A 60 -31.78 -10.82 9.26
N PRO A 61 -32.76 -11.48 9.90
CA PRO A 61 -32.54 -12.76 10.55
C PRO A 61 -32.28 -13.86 9.51
N GLN A 62 -31.29 -14.70 9.82
CA GLN A 62 -30.86 -15.87 9.05
C GLN A 62 -32.00 -16.90 8.89
N PRO A 63 -32.21 -17.50 7.71
CA PRO A 63 -33.06 -18.67 7.60
C PRO A 63 -32.35 -19.91 8.17
N SER A 64 -33.06 -20.62 9.05
CA SER A 64 -32.64 -21.89 9.63
C SER A 64 -32.55 -22.99 8.57
N GLY A 65 -31.32 -23.34 8.17
CA GLY A 65 -30.94 -24.52 7.39
C GLY A 65 -29.95 -25.40 8.18
N PRO A 66 -29.72 -26.66 7.76
CA PRO A 66 -29.47 -27.78 8.67
C PRO A 66 -28.12 -27.71 9.41
N GLU A 67 -28.24 -27.67 10.74
CA GLU A 67 -27.28 -28.01 11.81
C GLU A 67 -25.78 -27.78 11.55
N ASP A 68 -25.38 -26.51 11.74
CA ASP A 68 -24.22 -26.03 12.48
C ASP A 68 -23.05 -27.02 12.73
N ILE A 69 -22.10 -27.10 11.79
CA ILE A 69 -20.69 -27.24 12.17
C ILE A 69 -20.13 -25.84 12.38
N LYS A 70 -20.53 -25.18 13.47
CA LYS A 70 -19.77 -24.03 13.97
C LYS A 70 -18.49 -24.58 14.59
N CYS A 71 -17.42 -24.58 13.81
CA CYS A 71 -16.08 -24.85 14.32
C CYS A 71 -15.79 -23.89 15.48
N SER A 72 -15.77 -24.44 16.70
CA SER A 72 -15.42 -23.71 17.92
C SER A 72 -13.91 -23.51 18.09
N ALA A 73 -13.10 -23.87 17.09
CA ALA A 73 -11.66 -23.99 17.25
C ALA A 73 -10.86 -22.83 16.65
N THR A 74 -9.79 -22.52 17.40
CA THR A 74 -8.66 -21.62 17.17
C THR A 74 -8.90 -20.17 17.58
N HIS A 75 -8.10 -19.71 18.56
CA HIS A 75 -7.83 -18.29 18.77
C HIS A 75 -7.57 -17.70 17.38
N THR A 76 -8.13 -16.53 17.05
CA THR A 76 -8.02 -15.94 15.70
C THR A 76 -6.57 -15.71 15.25
N LEU A 77 -5.61 -15.87 16.17
CA LEU A 77 -4.17 -15.75 15.97
C LEU A 77 -3.43 -17.03 15.62
N GLU A 78 -3.96 -18.20 15.97
CA GLU A 78 -3.29 -19.46 15.63
C GLU A 78 -3.39 -19.69 14.11
N ARG A 79 -2.23 -19.98 13.51
CA ARG A 79 -2.12 -20.44 12.12
C ARG A 79 -2.28 -21.94 11.99
N ASP A 80 -2.31 -22.64 13.12
CA ASP A 80 -2.41 -24.08 13.15
C ASP A 80 -3.70 -24.51 12.46
N MET A 81 -3.51 -25.39 11.48
CA MET A 81 -4.59 -25.97 10.69
C MET A 81 -5.52 -26.70 11.68
N PRO A 82 -6.86 -26.49 11.61
CA PRO A 82 -7.80 -27.26 12.41
C PRO A 82 -7.51 -28.77 12.34
N GLN A 83 -7.68 -29.47 13.47
CA GLN A 83 -7.38 -30.92 13.56
C GLN A 83 -8.31 -31.82 12.72
N PHE A 84 -9.30 -31.25 12.02
CA PHE A 84 -10.18 -31.99 11.12
C PHE A 84 -9.82 -31.70 9.66
N ASP A 85 -10.14 -32.65 8.78
CA ASP A 85 -9.90 -32.49 7.35
C ASP A 85 -10.90 -31.50 6.74
N TYR A 86 -10.38 -30.35 6.29
CA TYR A 86 -11.13 -29.33 5.57
C TYR A 86 -10.67 -29.17 4.11
N SER A 87 -9.89 -30.12 3.60
CA SER A 87 -9.52 -30.21 2.18
C SER A 87 -10.73 -30.17 1.24
N PRO A 88 -11.92 -30.70 1.59
CA PRO A 88 -13.11 -30.51 0.76
C PRO A 88 -13.53 -29.04 0.59
N LEU A 89 -13.39 -28.22 1.64
CA LEU A 89 -13.69 -26.78 1.56
C LEU A 89 -12.66 -26.04 0.73
N ILE A 90 -11.37 -26.40 0.84
CA ILE A 90 -10.31 -25.85 -0.04
C ILE A 90 -10.64 -26.15 -1.50
N LYS A 91 -10.94 -27.41 -1.84
CA LYS A 91 -11.30 -27.81 -3.20
C LYS A 91 -12.53 -27.06 -3.71
N LYS A 92 -13.58 -26.96 -2.89
CA LYS A 92 -14.80 -26.21 -3.23
C LYS A 92 -14.49 -24.73 -3.49
N LEU A 93 -13.74 -24.08 -2.61
CA LEU A 93 -13.42 -22.66 -2.74
C LEU A 93 -12.55 -22.40 -3.98
N ARG A 94 -11.54 -23.24 -4.20
CA ARG A 94 -10.69 -23.21 -5.40
C ARG A 94 -11.54 -23.33 -6.67
N GLN A 95 -12.42 -24.33 -6.73
CA GLN A 95 -13.31 -24.56 -7.86
C GLN A 95 -14.18 -23.32 -8.14
N SER A 96 -14.80 -22.74 -7.11
CA SER A 96 -15.66 -21.57 -7.28
C SER A 96 -14.91 -20.33 -7.78
N VAL A 97 -13.65 -20.14 -7.36
CA VAL A 97 -12.82 -19.03 -7.89
C VAL A 97 -12.44 -19.27 -9.35
N LEU A 98 -12.11 -20.50 -9.73
CA LEU A 98 -11.81 -20.86 -11.12
C LEU A 98 -13.05 -20.74 -12.02
N GLU A 99 -14.24 -21.07 -11.51
CA GLU A 99 -15.51 -20.86 -12.20
C GLU A 99 -15.80 -19.36 -12.40
N ASP A 100 -15.64 -18.52 -11.36
CA ASP A 100 -15.79 -17.07 -11.47
C ASP A 100 -14.80 -16.47 -12.50
N HIS A 101 -13.57 -16.98 -12.55
CA HIS A 101 -12.57 -16.60 -13.57
C HIS A 101 -13.00 -16.98 -14.98
N SER A 102 -13.52 -18.20 -15.18
CA SER A 102 -13.97 -18.69 -16.48
C SER A 102 -15.16 -17.90 -17.02
N GLN A 103 -16.07 -17.47 -16.14
CA GLN A 103 -17.23 -16.66 -16.48
C GLN A 103 -16.87 -15.20 -16.72
N ASN A 104 -15.77 -14.72 -16.13
CA ASN A 104 -15.33 -13.33 -16.20
C ASN A 104 -13.83 -13.25 -16.54
N PRO A 105 -13.42 -13.50 -17.80
CA PRO A 105 -12.01 -13.46 -18.18
C PRO A 105 -11.36 -12.10 -17.87
N GLY A 106 -10.15 -12.11 -17.30
CA GLY A 106 -9.36 -10.91 -17.05
C GLY A 106 -9.57 -10.20 -15.71
N ILE A 107 -10.51 -10.66 -14.86
CA ILE A 107 -10.71 -10.06 -13.51
C ILE A 107 -9.64 -10.42 -12.48
N TYR A 108 -8.82 -11.43 -12.79
CA TYR A 108 -7.74 -11.94 -11.94
C TYR A 108 -6.45 -12.04 -12.73
N SER A 109 -5.33 -11.88 -12.04
CA SER A 109 -4.01 -12.05 -12.66
C SER A 109 -3.75 -13.53 -12.93
N GLN A 110 -3.09 -13.82 -14.06
CA GLN A 110 -2.72 -15.18 -14.42
C GLN A 110 -1.85 -15.84 -13.34
N LYS A 111 -0.93 -15.08 -12.73
CA LYS A 111 -0.08 -15.54 -11.62
C LYS A 111 -0.90 -15.99 -10.40
N ASP A 112 -1.97 -15.27 -10.07
CA ASP A 112 -2.83 -15.65 -8.94
C ASP A 112 -3.64 -16.91 -9.23
N ILE A 113 -4.10 -17.09 -10.48
CA ILE A 113 -4.78 -18.32 -10.91
C ILE A 113 -3.84 -19.51 -10.81
N GLU A 114 -2.61 -19.38 -11.34
CA GLU A 114 -1.59 -20.42 -11.24
C GLU A 114 -1.30 -20.77 -9.78
N LYS A 115 -1.04 -19.77 -8.93
CA LYS A 115 -0.77 -20.00 -7.51
C LYS A 115 -1.95 -20.70 -6.83
N LEU A 116 -3.18 -20.26 -7.08
CA LEU A 116 -4.40 -20.85 -6.53
C LEU A 116 -4.58 -22.32 -6.91
N THR A 117 -4.09 -22.75 -8.09
CA THR A 117 -4.17 -24.15 -8.53
C THR A 117 -3.19 -25.09 -7.84
N ILE A 118 -2.02 -24.58 -7.42
CA ILE A 118 -0.92 -25.41 -6.90
C ILE A 118 -0.68 -25.26 -5.40
N ASP A 119 -1.16 -24.19 -4.78
CA ASP A 119 -0.92 -23.85 -3.38
C ASP A 119 -2.22 -23.89 -2.56
N ASP A 120 -2.31 -24.86 -1.64
CA ASP A 120 -3.43 -24.97 -0.71
C ASP A 120 -3.46 -23.84 0.31
N TRP A 121 -2.31 -23.31 0.75
CA TRP A 121 -2.25 -22.22 1.73
C TRP A 121 -2.88 -20.94 1.20
N THR A 122 -2.66 -20.63 -0.09
CA THR A 122 -3.30 -19.49 -0.79
C THR A 122 -4.82 -19.51 -0.66
N VAL A 123 -5.44 -20.68 -0.59
CA VAL A 123 -6.89 -20.84 -0.43
C VAL A 123 -7.28 -20.95 1.05
N ALA A 124 -6.59 -21.81 1.81
CA ALA A 124 -6.89 -22.13 3.21
C ALA A 124 -6.91 -20.87 4.10
N ARG A 125 -5.98 -19.93 3.88
CA ARG A 125 -5.88 -18.70 4.69
C ARG A 125 -7.15 -17.84 4.71
N TYR A 126 -7.94 -17.86 3.63
CA TYR A 126 -9.20 -17.13 3.55
C TYR A 126 -10.31 -17.85 4.32
N LEU A 127 -10.38 -19.18 4.20
CA LEU A 127 -11.29 -20.02 5.00
C LEU A 127 -10.98 -19.84 6.49
N LEU A 128 -9.72 -19.96 6.89
CA LEU A 128 -9.28 -19.80 8.28
C LEU A 128 -9.59 -18.40 8.83
N ARG A 129 -9.50 -17.35 8.00
CA ARG A 129 -9.86 -15.99 8.41
C ARG A 129 -11.35 -15.87 8.77
N HIS A 130 -12.22 -16.57 8.05
CA HIS A 130 -13.66 -16.52 8.25
C HIS A 130 -14.19 -17.73 9.02
N LYS A 131 -13.35 -18.40 9.83
CA LYS A 131 -13.74 -19.57 10.64
C LYS A 131 -14.46 -20.64 9.80
N LEU A 132 -13.98 -20.81 8.56
CA LEU A 132 -14.45 -21.75 7.55
C LEU A 132 -15.85 -21.45 6.98
N ASP A 133 -16.37 -20.23 7.20
CA ASP A 133 -17.52 -19.73 6.46
C ASP A 133 -17.15 -19.57 4.98
N PHE A 134 -17.80 -20.37 4.14
CA PHE A 134 -17.51 -20.45 2.71
C PHE A 134 -17.82 -19.15 1.96
N ASP A 135 -18.99 -18.57 2.20
CA ASP A 135 -19.46 -17.41 1.42
C ASP A 135 -18.63 -16.17 1.74
N LEU A 136 -18.29 -15.98 3.03
CA LEU A 136 -17.39 -14.91 3.45
C LEU A 136 -15.97 -15.10 2.92
N ALA A 137 -15.45 -16.34 2.96
CA ALA A 137 -14.13 -16.63 2.41
C ALA A 137 -14.07 -16.42 0.89
N PHE A 138 -15.12 -16.83 0.16
CA PHE A 138 -15.25 -16.65 -1.28
C PHE A 138 -15.31 -15.18 -1.69
N ASP A 139 -16.11 -14.37 -0.98
CA ASP A 139 -16.15 -12.94 -1.26
C ASP A 139 -14.80 -12.25 -0.96
N MET A 140 -14.12 -12.63 0.13
CA MET A 140 -12.83 -12.04 0.51
C MET A 140 -11.71 -12.39 -0.50
N ILE A 141 -11.58 -13.66 -0.92
CA ILE A 141 -10.54 -14.07 -1.88
C ILE A 141 -10.77 -13.41 -3.24
N ARG A 142 -12.02 -13.33 -3.68
CA ARG A 142 -12.43 -12.64 -4.92
C ARG A 142 -12.05 -11.17 -4.89
N LYS A 143 -12.42 -10.44 -3.84
CA LYS A 143 -12.06 -9.02 -3.67
C LYS A 143 -10.55 -8.81 -3.63
N SER A 144 -9.83 -9.70 -2.94
CA SER A 144 -8.38 -9.62 -2.81
C SER A 144 -7.66 -9.87 -4.14
N MET A 145 -8.09 -10.86 -4.92
CA MET A 145 -7.52 -11.14 -6.25
C MET A 145 -7.86 -10.06 -7.28
N ARG A 146 -9.08 -9.49 -7.25
CA ARG A 146 -9.45 -8.35 -8.12
C ARG A 146 -8.63 -7.11 -7.78
N PHE A 147 -8.55 -6.75 -6.50
CA PHE A 147 -7.71 -5.64 -6.06
C PHE A 147 -6.26 -5.82 -6.52
N ARG A 148 -5.71 -7.02 -6.34
CA ARG A 148 -4.35 -7.31 -6.80
C ARG A 148 -4.21 -7.14 -8.32
N ASN A 149 -5.17 -7.63 -9.10
CA ASN A 149 -5.17 -7.50 -10.55
C ASN A 149 -5.31 -6.04 -11.05
N GLU A 150 -6.09 -5.23 -10.35
CA GLU A 150 -6.36 -3.83 -10.69
C GLU A 150 -5.30 -2.85 -10.16
N SER A 151 -4.56 -3.26 -9.12
CA SER A 151 -3.56 -2.40 -8.46
C SER A 151 -2.20 -2.47 -9.14
N LEU A 152 -1.58 -1.31 -9.31
CA LEU A 152 -0.16 -1.19 -9.70
C LEU A 152 0.82 -1.89 -8.78
N CYS A 153 0.41 -2.22 -7.56
CA CYS A 153 1.27 -2.95 -6.63
C CYS A 153 1.74 -4.30 -7.21
N LEU A 154 1.08 -4.84 -8.24
CA LEU A 154 1.49 -6.06 -8.96
C LEU A 154 2.32 -5.84 -10.23
N THR A 155 2.29 -4.66 -10.85
CA THR A 155 3.07 -4.42 -12.08
C THR A 155 4.49 -3.99 -11.77
N MET A 156 4.73 -3.39 -10.60
CA MET A 156 6.04 -2.97 -10.17
C MET A 156 6.85 -4.16 -9.65
N ARG A 157 7.99 -4.39 -10.31
CA ARG A 157 9.06 -5.26 -9.84
C ARG A 157 9.92 -4.51 -8.83
N ARG A 158 10.81 -5.24 -8.17
CA ARG A 158 11.71 -4.67 -7.16
C ARG A 158 12.54 -3.52 -7.74
N GLU A 159 12.99 -3.68 -8.98
CA GLU A 159 13.88 -2.76 -9.70
C GLU A 159 13.14 -1.51 -10.21
N ASP A 160 11.81 -1.56 -10.28
CA ASP A 160 10.97 -0.45 -10.71
C ASP A 160 10.79 0.59 -9.58
N PHE A 161 11.16 0.26 -8.34
CA PHE A 161 11.21 1.22 -7.23
C PHE A 161 12.53 2.00 -7.23
N PRO A 162 12.50 3.32 -6.93
CA PRO A 162 13.70 4.15 -6.87
C PRO A 162 14.71 3.61 -5.87
N LYS A 163 16.00 3.62 -6.24
CA LYS A 163 17.09 3.19 -5.36
C LYS A 163 17.05 3.92 -4.01
N GLU A 164 16.63 5.19 -3.98
CA GLU A 164 16.50 6.01 -2.77
C GLU A 164 15.57 5.38 -1.73
N PHE A 165 14.53 4.64 -2.13
CA PHE A 165 13.60 3.99 -1.20
C PHE A 165 14.30 2.90 -0.38
N PHE A 166 15.23 2.17 -1.02
CA PHE A 166 16.07 1.17 -0.35
C PHE A 166 17.18 1.83 0.45
N LEU A 167 17.88 2.81 -0.16
CA LEU A 167 19.00 3.51 0.45
C LEU A 167 18.59 4.24 1.72
N LEU A 168 17.36 4.75 1.84
CA LEU A 168 16.85 5.34 3.08
C LEU A 168 16.90 4.37 4.26
N GLY A 169 16.70 3.08 4.01
CA GLY A 169 16.54 2.07 5.06
C GLY A 169 15.34 2.35 5.96
N GLY A 170 14.31 3.03 5.46
CA GLY A 170 13.08 3.36 6.21
C GLY A 170 12.09 2.21 6.26
N LEU A 171 12.08 1.35 5.23
CA LEU A 171 11.22 0.18 5.09
C LEU A 171 12.01 -0.98 4.47
N PHE A 172 12.16 -2.09 5.16
CA PHE A 172 12.91 -3.24 4.62
C PHE A 172 12.56 -4.56 5.28
N GLY A 173 12.63 -5.64 4.49
CA GLY A 173 12.66 -7.00 5.02
C GLY A 173 14.02 -7.31 5.64
N TYR A 174 14.04 -7.90 6.83
CA TYR A 174 15.28 -8.30 7.50
C TYR A 174 15.36 -9.80 7.85
N GLU A 175 16.33 -10.18 8.66
CA GLU A 175 16.42 -11.52 9.24
C GLU A 175 15.17 -11.89 10.02
N GLN A 176 14.97 -13.20 10.17
CA GLN A 176 13.81 -13.78 10.83
C GLN A 176 13.88 -13.67 12.35
N ASP A 177 12.70 -13.62 12.99
CA ASP A 177 12.59 -13.60 14.46
C ASP A 177 12.92 -14.97 15.07
N ARG A 178 12.90 -15.07 16.41
CA ARG A 178 13.17 -16.34 17.13
C ARG A 178 12.17 -17.46 16.83
N LYS A 179 10.99 -17.12 16.31
CA LYS A 179 9.96 -18.08 15.90
C LYS A 179 10.06 -18.44 14.41
N GLY A 180 11.04 -17.89 13.70
CA GLY A 180 11.23 -18.10 12.27
C GLY A 180 10.27 -17.31 11.38
N ASN A 181 9.57 -16.31 11.92
CA ASN A 181 8.76 -15.42 11.07
C ASN A 181 9.67 -14.50 10.27
N LYS A 182 9.30 -14.25 9.02
CA LYS A 182 9.92 -13.18 8.22
C LYS A 182 9.61 -11.83 8.86
N MET A 183 10.52 -10.87 8.78
CA MET A 183 10.35 -9.59 9.47
C MET A 183 10.37 -8.40 8.52
N LEU A 184 9.40 -7.50 8.66
CA LEU A 184 9.37 -6.20 8.01
C LEU A 184 9.64 -5.09 9.04
N TYR A 185 10.63 -4.24 8.78
CA TYR A 185 10.97 -3.11 9.64
C TYR A 185 10.47 -1.81 9.01
N LEU A 186 9.78 -0.99 9.81
CA LEU A 186 9.37 0.38 9.50
C LEU A 186 10.01 1.32 10.52
N ARG A 187 10.92 2.17 10.07
CA ARG A 187 11.61 3.15 10.94
C ARG A 187 10.85 4.47 10.93
N VAL A 188 10.11 4.72 11.99
CA VAL A 188 9.20 5.88 12.11
C VAL A 188 9.97 7.19 11.96
N LYS A 189 11.18 7.31 12.54
CA LYS A 189 11.98 8.55 12.44
C LYS A 189 12.29 8.99 11.00
N ILE A 190 12.34 8.03 10.06
CA ILE A 190 12.61 8.28 8.64
C ILE A 190 11.31 8.64 7.91
N HIS A 191 10.14 8.18 8.37
CA HIS A 191 8.88 8.47 7.68
C HIS A 191 8.55 9.96 7.68
N ARG A 192 8.18 10.50 6.52
CA ARG A 192 7.61 11.84 6.37
C ARG A 192 6.42 11.78 5.43
N LYS A 193 5.34 12.46 5.81
CA LYS A 193 4.18 12.64 4.93
C LYS A 193 4.56 13.54 3.76
N VAL A 194 4.62 12.95 2.57
CA VAL A 194 4.86 13.65 1.30
C VAL A 194 3.77 13.21 0.31
N PRO A 195 2.69 13.99 0.17
CA PRO A 195 1.53 13.61 -0.65
C PRO A 195 1.90 13.19 -2.08
N GLU A 196 2.88 13.87 -2.67
CA GLU A 196 3.29 13.71 -4.06
C GLU A 196 3.88 12.32 -4.37
N ILE A 197 4.45 11.64 -3.36
CA ILE A 197 5.01 10.28 -3.51
C ILE A 197 4.25 9.24 -2.68
N SER A 198 3.15 9.62 -2.03
CA SER A 198 2.42 8.76 -1.10
C SER A 198 1.94 7.46 -1.77
N ALA A 199 1.40 7.55 -2.99
CA ALA A 199 0.92 6.39 -3.73
C ALA A 199 2.06 5.41 -4.08
N VAL A 200 3.24 5.92 -4.47
CA VAL A 200 4.42 5.10 -4.75
C VAL A 200 4.95 4.43 -3.47
N LEU A 201 4.95 5.16 -2.36
CA LEU A 201 5.33 4.60 -1.05
C LEU A 201 4.36 3.52 -0.58
N GLN A 202 3.05 3.70 -0.80
CA GLN A 202 2.03 2.68 -0.55
C GLN A 202 2.26 1.43 -1.41
N ALA A 203 2.58 1.59 -2.69
CA ALA A 203 2.95 0.48 -3.56
C ALA A 203 4.22 -0.24 -3.08
N PHE A 204 5.23 0.50 -2.60
CA PHE A 204 6.44 -0.08 -2.03
C PHE A 204 6.16 -0.88 -0.75
N ILE A 205 5.30 -0.37 0.15
CA ILE A 205 4.84 -1.10 1.33
C ILE A 205 4.14 -2.41 0.95
N PHE A 206 3.21 -2.33 -0.02
CA PHE A 206 2.49 -3.51 -0.48
C PHE A 206 3.44 -4.55 -1.09
N TYR A 207 4.38 -4.11 -1.93
CA TYR A 207 5.40 -4.97 -2.53
C TYR A 207 6.24 -5.67 -1.46
N GLN A 208 6.74 -4.95 -0.46
CA GLN A 208 7.56 -5.54 0.61
C GLN A 208 6.76 -6.56 1.43
N LEU A 209 5.50 -6.27 1.75
CA LEU A 209 4.60 -7.22 2.42
C LEU A 209 4.35 -8.47 1.56
N GLN A 210 4.08 -8.29 0.26
CA GLN A 210 3.84 -9.39 -0.66
C GLN A 210 5.07 -10.29 -0.84
N SER A 211 6.26 -9.71 -1.00
CA SER A 211 7.50 -10.45 -1.11
C SER A 211 7.75 -11.29 0.14
N LEU A 212 7.60 -10.68 1.33
CA LEU A 212 7.80 -11.40 2.59
C LEU A 212 6.73 -12.45 2.84
N ASP A 213 5.47 -12.23 2.46
CA ASP A 213 4.38 -13.20 2.62
C ASP A 213 4.61 -14.43 1.73
N ALA A 214 5.08 -14.20 0.49
CA ALA A 214 5.47 -15.25 -0.42
C ALA A 214 6.67 -16.05 0.09
N GLU A 215 7.72 -15.37 0.58
CA GLU A 215 8.89 -16.02 1.17
C GLU A 215 8.60 -16.75 2.48
N ALA A 216 7.62 -16.28 3.24
CA ALA A 216 7.26 -16.88 4.51
C ALA A 216 6.60 -18.25 4.34
N ASP A 217 6.00 -18.53 3.18
CA ASP A 217 5.40 -19.82 2.84
C ASP A 217 4.48 -20.36 3.95
N GLY A 218 3.56 -19.49 4.40
CA GLY A 218 2.60 -19.80 5.47
C GLY A 218 3.14 -19.72 6.90
N LYS A 219 4.47 -19.62 7.11
CA LYS A 219 5.07 -19.46 8.46
C LYS A 219 4.73 -18.12 9.10
N GLY A 220 4.59 -17.07 8.29
CA GLY A 220 4.16 -15.75 8.72
C GLY A 220 5.17 -14.62 8.68
N ILE A 221 4.64 -13.41 8.81
CA ILE A 221 5.40 -12.16 8.87
C ILE A 221 5.16 -11.46 10.20
N SER A 222 6.22 -10.96 10.83
CA SER A 222 6.18 -10.04 11.95
C SER A 222 6.55 -8.63 11.47
N ILE A 223 5.90 -7.60 11.97
CA ILE A 223 6.17 -6.21 11.58
C ILE A 223 6.75 -5.45 12.78
N VAL A 224 7.84 -4.72 12.58
CA VAL A 224 8.46 -3.88 13.61
C VAL A 224 8.25 -2.41 13.24
N PHE A 225 7.53 -1.67 14.07
CA PHE A 225 7.53 -0.22 14.06
C PHE A 225 8.61 0.27 15.02
N ASP A 226 9.80 0.56 14.48
CA ASP A 226 10.89 1.19 15.22
C ASP A 226 10.58 2.68 15.40
N CYS A 227 10.18 3.03 16.62
CA CYS A 227 9.81 4.40 17.00
C CYS A 227 11.00 5.18 17.60
N THR A 228 12.19 4.58 17.66
CA THR A 228 13.40 5.22 18.21
C THR A 228 13.69 6.52 17.45
N GLY A 229 13.75 7.64 18.18
CA GLY A 229 13.98 8.97 17.60
C GLY A 229 12.82 9.53 16.76
N GLY A 230 11.67 8.87 16.74
CA GLY A 230 10.46 9.38 16.07
C GLY A 230 9.79 10.51 16.86
N GLY A 231 9.16 11.43 16.16
CA GLY A 231 8.39 12.54 16.74
C GLY A 231 7.09 12.82 15.98
N ILE A 232 6.37 13.87 16.40
CA ILE A 232 5.06 14.24 15.81
C ILE A 232 5.16 14.44 14.30
N ALA A 233 6.25 15.02 13.81
CA ALA A 233 6.47 15.26 12.38
C ALA A 233 6.68 13.96 11.56
N ASN A 234 6.73 12.80 12.21
CA ASN A 234 6.74 11.48 11.59
C ASN A 234 5.38 10.75 11.73
N ALA A 235 4.45 11.28 12.52
CA ALA A 235 3.15 10.66 12.73
C ALA A 235 2.26 10.89 11.51
N ASP A 236 1.93 9.80 10.81
CA ASP A 236 1.09 9.80 9.62
C ASP A 236 -0.04 8.78 9.78
N MET A 237 -1.18 9.27 10.23
CA MET A 237 -2.35 8.43 10.53
C MET A 237 -2.97 7.85 9.26
N ASP A 238 -2.84 8.51 8.11
CA ASP A 238 -3.35 8.00 6.84
C ASP A 238 -2.52 6.82 6.36
N MET A 239 -1.19 6.94 6.44
CA MET A 239 -0.28 5.85 6.09
C MET A 239 -0.42 4.66 7.06
N LEU A 240 -0.56 4.92 8.37
CA LEU A 240 -0.79 3.86 9.35
C LEU A 240 -2.11 3.13 9.09
N LEU A 241 -3.18 3.87 8.78
CA LEU A 241 -4.48 3.29 8.42
C LEU A 241 -4.36 2.45 7.14
N PHE A 242 -3.63 2.92 6.13
CA PHE A 242 -3.34 2.16 4.92
C PHE A 242 -2.64 0.83 5.24
N VAL A 243 -1.63 0.82 6.10
CA VAL A 243 -0.93 -0.42 6.51
C VAL A 243 -1.91 -1.39 7.17
N PHE A 244 -2.71 -0.94 8.14
CA PHE A 244 -3.68 -1.80 8.83
C PHE A 244 -4.78 -2.32 7.90
N HIS A 245 -5.29 -1.47 7.01
CA HIS A 245 -6.25 -1.87 6.00
C HIS A 245 -5.67 -2.95 5.08
N THR A 246 -4.45 -2.72 4.60
CA THR A 246 -3.73 -3.65 3.72
C THR A 246 -3.57 -5.03 4.37
N LEU A 247 -3.08 -5.07 5.61
CA LEU A 247 -2.91 -6.32 6.35
C LEU A 247 -4.24 -7.04 6.60
N ASN A 248 -5.29 -6.28 6.96
CA ASN A 248 -6.57 -6.87 7.31
C ASN A 248 -7.31 -7.48 6.12
N ASN A 249 -7.18 -6.88 4.94
CA ASN A 249 -7.98 -7.21 3.76
C ASN A 249 -7.23 -8.08 2.74
N TYR A 250 -5.90 -7.92 2.60
CA TYR A 250 -5.15 -8.58 1.53
C TYR A 250 -4.15 -9.63 2.03
N PHE A 251 -3.86 -9.66 3.33
CA PHE A 251 -2.94 -10.63 3.94
C PHE A 251 -3.60 -11.45 5.06
N PRO A 252 -4.76 -12.09 4.84
CA PRO A 252 -5.44 -12.87 5.86
C PRO A 252 -4.52 -13.97 6.40
N LYS A 253 -4.46 -14.13 7.74
CA LYS A 253 -3.57 -15.10 8.41
C LYS A 253 -2.07 -14.96 8.05
N GLY A 254 -1.65 -13.87 7.43
CA GLY A 254 -0.24 -13.59 7.07
C GLY A 254 0.57 -12.95 8.22
N LEU A 255 -0.09 -12.20 9.09
CA LEU A 255 0.56 -11.45 10.19
C LEU A 255 0.68 -12.29 11.48
N SER A 256 1.90 -12.35 12.06
CA SER A 256 2.22 -13.07 13.29
C SER A 256 2.08 -12.19 14.52
N TYR A 257 2.66 -10.99 14.48
CA TYR A 257 2.51 -9.92 15.46
C TYR A 257 3.05 -8.62 14.88
N ILE A 258 2.70 -7.50 15.53
CA ILE A 258 3.30 -6.20 15.29
C ILE A 258 4.05 -5.81 16.58
N LEU A 259 5.32 -5.48 16.46
CA LEU A 259 6.14 -4.99 17.56
C LEU A 259 6.34 -3.49 17.43
N VAL A 260 5.82 -2.74 18.39
CA VAL A 260 6.08 -1.31 18.52
C VAL A 260 7.28 -1.15 19.45
N HIS A 261 8.43 -0.79 18.88
CA HIS A 261 9.69 -0.69 19.60
C HIS A 261 10.00 0.75 19.97
N GLU A 262 10.40 0.99 21.22
CA GLU A 262 10.83 2.31 21.73
C GLU A 262 9.81 3.43 21.45
N LEU A 263 8.52 3.19 21.74
CA LEU A 263 7.45 4.18 21.53
C LEU A 263 7.64 5.40 22.47
N PRO A 264 8.05 6.58 21.97
CA PRO A 264 8.22 7.74 22.81
C PRO A 264 6.88 8.25 23.33
N TRP A 265 6.89 8.87 24.51
CA TRP A 265 5.67 9.35 25.16
C TRP A 265 4.85 10.30 24.27
N ILE A 266 5.52 11.12 23.45
CA ILE A 266 4.88 12.06 22.52
C ILE A 266 4.08 11.37 21.40
N LEU A 267 4.38 10.11 21.09
CA LEU A 267 3.67 9.32 20.08
C LEU A 267 2.55 8.45 20.67
N LYS A 268 2.46 8.32 22.01
CA LYS A 268 1.38 7.55 22.67
C LYS A 268 -0.04 7.99 22.29
N PRO A 269 -0.36 9.29 22.15
CA PRO A 269 -1.69 9.73 21.71
C PRO A 269 -2.10 9.11 20.36
N PHE A 270 -1.19 9.03 19.40
CA PHE A 270 -1.45 8.45 18.08
C PHE A 270 -1.70 6.94 18.18
N TRP A 271 -0.97 6.22 19.04
CA TRP A 271 -1.27 4.82 19.33
C TRP A 271 -2.69 4.62 19.88
N TYR A 272 -3.15 5.47 20.80
CA TYR A 272 -4.51 5.35 21.35
C TYR A 272 -5.60 5.54 20.28
N ILE A 273 -5.36 6.41 19.30
CA ILE A 273 -6.24 6.54 18.12
C ILE A 273 -6.18 5.26 17.28
N ALA A 274 -4.97 4.82 16.93
CA ALA A 274 -4.74 3.65 16.07
C ALA A 274 -5.32 2.36 16.65
N LYS A 275 -5.28 2.19 17.99
CA LYS A 275 -5.84 1.04 18.69
C LYS A 275 -7.34 0.83 18.41
N ASN A 276 -8.09 1.91 18.14
CA ASN A 276 -9.52 1.81 17.83
C ASN A 276 -9.80 1.23 16.44
N TRP A 277 -8.82 1.21 15.54
CA TRP A 277 -8.93 0.58 14.22
C TRP A 277 -8.63 -0.92 14.25
N ILE A 278 -8.14 -1.42 15.38
CA ILE A 278 -7.75 -2.82 15.55
C ILE A 278 -8.90 -3.56 16.23
N PRO A 279 -9.47 -4.60 15.58
CA PRO A 279 -10.46 -5.48 16.19
C PRO A 279 -9.98 -6.01 17.54
N GLU A 280 -10.88 -6.13 18.50
CA GLU A 280 -10.53 -6.49 19.87
C GLU A 280 -9.78 -7.83 19.97
N ASP A 281 -10.22 -8.82 19.20
CA ASP A 281 -9.61 -10.15 19.10
C ASP A 281 -8.22 -10.16 18.45
N LYS A 282 -7.76 -9.03 17.89
CA LYS A 282 -6.44 -8.87 17.28
C LYS A 282 -5.51 -7.95 18.06
N ARG A 283 -5.99 -7.26 19.10
CA ARG A 283 -5.18 -6.30 19.86
C ARG A 283 -3.97 -6.96 20.52
N GLU A 284 -4.10 -8.22 20.91
CA GLU A 284 -3.00 -8.97 21.52
C GLU A 284 -1.85 -9.26 20.53
N LEU A 285 -2.06 -9.13 19.22
CA LEU A 285 -0.98 -9.17 18.22
C LEU A 285 -0.05 -7.97 18.33
N ILE A 286 -0.49 -6.88 18.95
CA ILE A 286 0.35 -5.69 19.12
C ILE A 286 1.15 -5.86 20.41
N LYS A 287 2.46 -5.97 20.25
CA LYS A 287 3.46 -6.09 21.31
C LYS A 287 4.26 -4.80 21.42
N PHE A 288 4.78 -4.54 22.61
CA PHE A 288 5.65 -3.39 22.86
C PHE A 288 7.00 -3.89 23.35
N SER A 289 8.08 -3.25 22.90
CA SER A 289 9.42 -3.53 23.38
C SER A 289 10.22 -2.24 23.56
N ASP A 290 11.32 -2.39 24.27
CA ASP A 290 12.39 -1.42 24.44
C ASP A 290 13.74 -2.07 24.12
N SER A 291 14.82 -1.30 24.20
CA SER A 291 16.20 -1.73 23.99
C SER A 291 16.64 -2.91 24.89
N ARG A 292 15.92 -3.22 25.97
CA ARG A 292 16.22 -4.34 26.87
C ARG A 292 15.46 -5.60 26.47
N THR A 293 14.21 -5.45 26.05
CA THR A 293 13.25 -6.54 25.79
C THR A 293 13.20 -6.98 24.32
N ILE A 294 13.79 -6.22 23.40
CA ILE A 294 13.84 -6.58 21.96
C ILE A 294 14.45 -7.97 21.71
N TYR A 295 15.40 -8.40 22.53
CA TYR A 295 16.08 -9.70 22.41
C TYR A 295 15.18 -10.89 22.78
N GLU A 296 14.01 -10.68 23.38
CA GLU A 296 12.99 -11.72 23.58
C GLU A 296 12.33 -12.12 22.25
N TYR A 297 12.35 -11.22 21.26
CA TYR A 297 11.73 -11.41 19.96
C TYR A 297 12.74 -11.82 18.88
N VAL A 298 13.93 -11.20 18.87
CA VAL A 298 14.93 -11.38 17.81
C VAL A 298 16.31 -11.69 18.41
N ASP A 299 17.02 -12.63 17.81
CA ASP A 299 18.42 -12.93 18.19
C ASP A 299 19.32 -11.71 17.89
N ARG A 300 20.33 -11.46 18.72
CA ARG A 300 21.24 -10.31 18.56
C ARG A 300 21.97 -10.34 17.21
N GLU A 301 22.28 -11.53 16.71
CA GLU A 301 22.97 -11.79 15.45
C GLU A 301 22.06 -11.61 14.22
N LYS A 302 20.76 -11.48 14.45
CA LYS A 302 19.72 -11.25 13.42
C LYS A 302 19.09 -9.87 13.51
N LEU A 303 19.40 -9.10 14.55
CA LEU A 303 18.86 -7.75 14.72
C LEU A 303 19.74 -6.73 13.97
N PRO A 304 19.15 -5.66 13.39
CA PRO A 304 19.92 -4.55 12.82
C PRO A 304 20.77 -3.83 13.88
N ASP A 305 21.89 -3.26 13.44
CA ASP A 305 22.85 -2.51 14.26
C ASP A 305 22.22 -1.33 15.01
N PHE A 306 21.35 -0.56 14.36
CA PHE A 306 20.69 0.61 14.95
C PHE A 306 19.67 0.25 16.05
N MET A 307 19.35 -1.03 16.24
CA MET A 307 18.52 -1.56 17.33
C MET A 307 19.35 -2.34 18.37
N GLY A 308 20.68 -2.24 18.33
CA GLY A 308 21.59 -2.93 19.24
C GLY A 308 21.97 -4.35 18.80
N GLY A 309 21.68 -4.71 17.55
CA GLY A 309 22.08 -5.98 16.94
C GLY A 309 23.53 -6.03 16.46
N THR A 310 23.92 -7.17 15.91
CA THR A 310 25.27 -7.46 15.40
C THR A 310 25.24 -8.04 13.98
N CYS A 311 24.07 -8.06 13.33
CA CYS A 311 23.93 -8.54 11.98
C CYS A 311 24.56 -7.55 10.99
N GLU A 312 25.55 -7.99 10.21
CA GLU A 312 26.27 -7.15 9.25
C GLU A 312 25.56 -7.03 7.88
N ARG A 313 24.39 -7.67 7.71
CA ARG A 313 23.68 -7.65 6.43
C ARG A 313 23.23 -6.23 6.09
N ASN A 314 23.62 -5.74 4.92
CA ASN A 314 23.23 -4.40 4.48
C ASN A 314 21.73 -4.33 4.16
N TYR A 315 20.93 -3.81 5.10
CA TYR A 315 19.48 -3.61 4.94
C TYR A 315 19.11 -2.44 4.02
N ARG A 316 20.09 -1.64 3.58
CA ARG A 316 19.92 -0.48 2.69
C ARG A 316 20.28 -0.78 1.24
N ALA A 317 20.69 -2.02 0.95
CA ALA A 317 21.16 -2.41 -0.38
C ALA A 317 20.01 -2.37 -1.41
N PRO A 318 20.12 -1.53 -2.46
CA PRO A 318 19.17 -1.56 -3.56
C PRO A 318 19.44 -2.78 -4.47
N PRO A 319 18.43 -3.24 -5.23
CA PRO A 319 18.64 -4.11 -6.38
C PRO A 319 19.65 -3.54 -7.39
N GLU A 320 20.30 -4.43 -8.14
CA GLU A 320 21.05 -4.02 -9.33
C GLU A 320 20.11 -3.39 -10.36
N ASN A 321 20.57 -2.35 -11.05
CA ASN A 321 19.83 -1.65 -12.11
C ASN A 321 18.52 -0.96 -11.67
N CYS A 322 18.37 -0.61 -10.40
CA CYS A 322 17.28 0.26 -9.95
C CYS A 322 17.33 1.64 -10.62
N THR A 323 16.15 2.17 -10.95
CA THR A 323 16.02 3.57 -11.36
C THR A 323 16.33 4.51 -10.19
N THR A 324 16.78 5.73 -10.49
CA THR A 324 16.84 6.81 -9.50
C THR A 324 15.47 7.47 -9.34
N LEU A 325 15.24 8.16 -8.23
CA LEU A 325 14.01 8.94 -8.04
C LEU A 325 13.78 9.95 -9.17
N GLU A 326 14.85 10.56 -9.69
CA GLU A 326 14.79 11.46 -10.85
C GLU A 326 14.37 10.75 -12.14
N GLN A 327 14.87 9.54 -12.39
CA GLN A 327 14.48 8.77 -13.57
C GLN A 327 13.04 8.29 -13.46
N ALA A 328 12.65 7.81 -12.27
CA ALA A 328 11.29 7.37 -12.00
C ALA A 328 10.28 8.53 -12.06
N SER A 329 10.65 9.73 -11.58
CA SER A 329 9.77 10.90 -11.62
C SER A 329 9.37 11.28 -13.04
N LYS A 330 10.28 11.16 -14.01
CA LYS A 330 10.00 11.38 -15.44
C LYS A 330 8.94 10.41 -15.98
N LEU A 331 9.00 9.14 -15.58
CA LEU A 331 8.01 8.12 -15.97
C LEU A 331 6.65 8.33 -15.31
N TRP A 332 6.66 8.90 -14.11
CA TRP A 332 5.46 9.17 -13.32
C TRP A 332 4.84 10.54 -13.61
N GLY A 333 5.51 11.41 -14.37
CA GLY A 333 5.05 12.79 -14.54
C GLY A 333 5.14 13.61 -13.26
N ILE A 334 6.07 13.27 -12.35
CA ILE A 334 6.40 14.06 -11.17
C ILE A 334 7.45 15.10 -11.57
N GLY A 335 7.14 16.39 -11.34
CA GLY A 335 8.03 17.50 -11.64
C GLY A 335 9.32 17.50 -10.82
N MET A 336 10.38 18.08 -11.38
CA MET A 336 11.70 18.12 -10.74
C MET A 336 11.71 18.90 -9.41
N GLY A 337 10.87 19.92 -9.26
CA GLY A 337 10.69 20.62 -7.98
C GLY A 337 10.25 19.68 -6.84
N THR A 338 9.35 18.75 -7.12
CA THR A 338 8.93 17.72 -6.15
C THR A 338 10.09 16.76 -5.83
N VAL A 339 10.85 16.33 -6.83
CA VAL A 339 12.03 15.47 -6.63
C VAL A 339 13.03 16.15 -5.70
N ARG A 340 13.37 17.42 -5.97
CA ARG A 340 14.28 18.21 -5.13
C ARG A 340 13.73 18.33 -3.71
N LYS A 341 12.44 18.67 -3.54
CA LYS A 341 11.78 18.74 -2.22
C LYS A 341 11.86 17.43 -1.46
N VAL A 342 11.63 16.29 -2.12
CA VAL A 342 11.75 14.95 -1.52
C VAL A 342 13.19 14.70 -1.08
N LEU A 343 14.16 14.84 -1.98
CA LEU A 343 15.57 14.55 -1.68
C LEU A 343 16.11 15.45 -0.56
N THR A 344 15.82 16.75 -0.59
CA THR A 344 16.19 17.69 0.49
C THR A 344 15.62 17.25 1.83
N LYS A 345 14.37 16.78 1.87
CA LYS A 345 13.72 16.33 3.11
C LYS A 345 14.37 15.07 3.70
N PHE A 346 15.01 14.25 2.88
CA PHE A 346 15.62 12.98 3.27
C PHE A 346 17.16 12.99 3.17
N ALA A 347 17.77 14.14 2.92
CA ALA A 347 19.20 14.27 2.62
C ALA A 347 20.09 13.68 3.71
N GLU A 348 19.73 13.85 4.98
CA GLU A 348 20.49 13.30 6.13
C GLU A 348 20.58 11.76 6.13
N TYR A 349 19.68 11.09 5.40
CA TYR A 349 19.64 9.63 5.28
C TYR A 349 20.10 9.15 3.91
N LEU A 350 20.48 10.00 2.98
CA LEU A 350 20.88 9.57 1.64
C LEU A 350 22.40 9.74 1.45
N PRO A 351 23.05 8.88 0.65
CA PRO A 351 24.43 9.12 0.25
C PRO A 351 24.52 10.36 -0.65
N GLU A 352 25.65 11.07 -0.62
CA GLU A 352 25.86 12.32 -1.38
C GLU A 352 25.58 12.15 -2.89
N GLU A 353 25.92 10.99 -3.45
CA GLU A 353 25.65 10.63 -4.86
C GLU A 353 24.16 10.65 -5.23
N SER A 354 23.25 10.43 -4.27
CA SER A 354 21.80 10.55 -4.49
C SER A 354 21.30 12.00 -4.45
N LEU A 355 22.15 12.95 -4.05
CA LEU A 355 21.81 14.37 -3.87
C LEU A 355 22.30 15.26 -5.02
N GLY A 356 23.05 14.75 -5.99
CA GLY A 356 23.64 15.56 -7.07
C GLY A 356 22.63 16.35 -7.92
N VAL A 357 21.36 15.95 -7.95
CA VAL A 357 20.28 16.69 -8.61
C VAL A 357 19.84 17.95 -7.86
N LEU A 358 20.27 18.11 -6.60
CA LEU A 358 20.06 19.34 -5.84
C LEU A 358 21.03 20.46 -6.28
N ASP A 359 22.15 20.10 -6.91
CA ASP A 359 23.17 21.05 -7.35
C ASP A 359 22.88 21.64 -8.75
N THR A 360 21.98 21.00 -9.51
CA THR A 360 21.55 21.50 -10.83
C THR A 360 20.52 22.62 -10.66
N TYR A 361 20.99 23.86 -10.69
CA TYR A 361 20.17 25.06 -10.83
C TYR A 361 19.65 25.16 -12.28
N ASP A 362 18.41 24.75 -12.52
CA ASP A 362 17.72 25.06 -13.79
C ASP A 362 16.88 26.33 -13.61
N ALA A 363 17.15 27.34 -14.43
CA ALA A 363 16.46 28.63 -14.44
C ALA A 363 15.00 28.56 -14.94
N ASP A 364 14.47 27.37 -15.24
CA ASP A 364 13.14 27.15 -15.82
C ASP A 364 12.01 26.99 -14.78
N ASP A 365 12.32 26.98 -13.48
CA ASP A 365 11.35 26.81 -12.38
C ASP A 365 10.41 28.04 -12.16
N SER A 366 10.50 29.10 -12.98
CA SER A 366 9.68 30.30 -12.83
C SER A 366 8.23 30.16 -13.29
N ASN A 367 7.79 28.98 -13.76
CA ASN A 367 6.44 28.77 -14.30
C ASN A 367 5.53 27.87 -13.43
N ASP A 368 6.01 27.29 -12.33
CA ASP A 368 5.19 26.37 -11.51
C ASP A 368 4.57 27.01 -10.25
N GLU A 369 4.79 28.30 -9.98
CA GLU A 369 4.02 29.07 -8.99
C GLU A 369 2.90 29.90 -9.64
N GLN A 370 1.80 29.25 -10.00
CA GLN A 370 0.50 29.91 -10.06
C GLN A 370 -0.55 29.08 -9.31
N CYS A 371 -0.58 29.26 -7.98
CA CYS A 371 -1.83 29.13 -7.25
C CYS A 371 -2.77 30.26 -7.69
N PRO A 372 -4.10 30.03 -7.84
CA PRO A 372 -5.02 31.09 -8.19
C PRO A 372 -5.14 32.06 -7.01
N SER A 373 -4.51 33.21 -7.12
CA SER A 373 -4.77 34.35 -6.25
C SER A 373 -6.22 34.79 -6.45
N ILE A 374 -6.96 34.84 -5.34
CA ILE A 374 -8.27 35.48 -5.24
C ILE A 374 -8.12 36.92 -5.73
N ASN A 375 -8.74 37.24 -6.88
CA ASN A 375 -8.84 38.61 -7.36
C ASN A 375 -9.74 39.40 -6.40
N SER A 376 -9.15 40.17 -5.48
CA SER A 376 -9.78 41.37 -4.96
C SER A 376 -9.54 42.50 -5.97
N SER A 377 -10.38 42.56 -7.00
CA SER A 377 -10.41 43.70 -7.91
C SER A 377 -11.07 44.88 -7.19
N SER A 378 -10.25 45.80 -6.71
CA SER A 378 -10.62 47.20 -6.58
C SER A 378 -10.79 47.81 -7.96
N ASN A 379 -12.01 48.22 -8.31
CA ASN A 379 -12.24 49.27 -9.29
C ASN A 379 -13.27 50.25 -8.74
N SER A 380 -12.98 51.51 -8.97
CA SER A 380 -13.56 52.70 -8.39
C SER A 380 -14.88 53.11 -9.05
N ASP A 381 -15.57 54.01 -8.34
CA ASP A 381 -16.49 55.05 -8.82
C ASP A 381 -17.95 54.69 -9.11
N VAL A 382 -18.81 54.96 -8.12
CA VAL A 382 -20.04 55.76 -8.32
C VAL A 382 -20.23 56.66 -7.09
N ALA A 383 -20.24 57.97 -7.33
CA ALA A 383 -20.57 59.02 -6.38
C ALA A 383 -22.09 59.13 -6.17
N ILE A 384 -22.55 59.29 -4.92
CA ILE A 384 -23.76 60.03 -4.56
C ILE A 384 -23.54 60.70 -3.18
N ASP A 385 -23.69 62.03 -3.16
CA ASP A 385 -23.76 62.92 -2.00
C ASP A 385 -24.84 62.52 -0.97
N ASN A 386 -24.56 62.75 0.31
CA ASN A 386 -25.34 63.69 1.15
C ASN A 386 -24.86 63.67 2.61
N ASP A 387 -24.21 64.75 2.99
CA ASP A 387 -24.47 65.63 4.14
C ASP A 387 -24.86 65.10 5.54
N THR A 388 -24.16 65.73 6.50
CA THR A 388 -24.56 66.22 7.83
C THR A 388 -24.39 65.39 9.12
N ASN A 389 -23.72 66.09 10.06
CA ASN A 389 -23.84 66.10 11.52
C ASN A 389 -23.19 64.95 12.32
N LYS A 390 -22.67 65.14 13.54
CA LYS A 390 -22.15 66.25 14.37
C LYS A 390 -21.85 65.56 15.72
N SER A 391 -20.84 66.05 16.45
CA SER A 391 -20.64 65.89 17.90
C SER A 391 -20.24 64.49 18.42
N SER A 392 -19.57 64.30 19.56
CA SER A 392 -18.70 65.05 20.48
C SER A 392 -18.52 64.10 21.68
N ASN A 393 -17.40 64.25 22.41
CA ASN A 393 -17.21 63.85 23.82
C ASN A 393 -17.12 62.33 24.12
N ASN A 394 -16.39 61.85 25.12
CA ASN A 394 -15.42 62.41 26.05
C ASN A 394 -14.67 61.23 26.70
N ASN A 395 -13.44 61.50 27.14
CA ASN A 395 -12.70 60.99 28.30
C ASN A 395 -13.39 59.91 29.18
N GLU A 396 -12.62 58.91 29.65
CA GLU A 396 -11.95 59.00 30.97
C GLU A 396 -11.01 57.81 31.25
N THR A 397 -10.02 58.15 32.05
CA THR A 397 -8.82 57.46 32.54
C THR A 397 -9.02 56.70 33.85
N MET A 398 -7.96 55.99 34.27
CA MET A 398 -7.60 55.43 35.60
C MET A 398 -7.84 53.93 35.77
N SER A 399 -6.84 53.05 35.90
CA SER A 399 -5.66 52.93 36.81
C SER A 399 -5.98 52.33 38.18
N HIS A 400 -5.03 51.49 38.66
CA HIS A 400 -4.95 50.75 39.94
C HIS A 400 -5.76 49.45 40.01
N ASP A 401 -5.28 48.36 40.63
CA ASP A 401 -3.97 47.94 41.12
C ASP A 401 -4.11 46.43 41.43
N SER A 402 -2.98 45.80 41.71
CA SER A 402 -2.77 44.47 42.30
C SER A 402 -3.82 44.00 43.34
N ASP A 403 -4.19 42.71 43.32
CA ASP A 403 -3.68 41.72 44.29
C ASP A 403 -4.33 40.33 44.19
N GLN A 404 -3.44 39.35 44.35
CA GLN A 404 -3.54 38.08 45.09
C GLN A 404 -4.70 37.07 44.92
N GLU A 405 -4.23 35.84 44.68
CA GLU A 405 -4.56 34.58 45.36
C GLU A 405 -5.81 33.75 45.01
N ASN A 406 -5.48 32.47 44.83
CA ASN A 406 -6.18 31.24 45.20
C ASN A 406 -7.06 30.49 44.19
N LYS A 407 -6.63 29.22 43.99
CA LYS A 407 -7.41 27.98 43.73
C LYS A 407 -8.16 27.93 42.38
N PHE A 408 -7.85 27.00 41.47
CA PHE A 408 -7.82 25.55 41.60
C PHE A 408 -6.95 24.91 40.50
#